data_AF-A0A357IQI0-F1
#
_entry.id   AF-A0A357IQI0-F1
#
_cell.length_a   1.000
_cell.length_b   1.000
_cell.length_c   1.000
_cell.angle_alpha   90.00
_cell.angle_beta   90.00
_cell.angle_gamma   90.00
#
_symmetry.space_group_name_H-M   'P 1'
#
loop_
_entity.id
_entity.type
_entity.pdbx_description
1 polymer ?
#
loop_
_entity_poly.entity_id
_entity_poly.type
_entity_poly.pdbx_seq_one_letter_code
_entity_poly.pdbx_strand_id
1 'polypeptide(L)'
;MEKKKLDDLTKAKLIYSGELLLFALVFAVLGILFLLGVISPSDWKKWLVLVGGSLGSIWCFVDFAWILASPKRKAKNSLIDKILLLPSAAVSLGFNVFFWIKMIPFHSDYDSLFAAFLGSILLYFSLVYLFECFYHWKHPVPGLLEEEKKEEEASSPEQK
;
A
#
# COMPACT_ATOMS: atom_id res chain seq x y z
N MET A 1 31.17 25.05 12.24
CA MET A 1 30.62 23.82 11.63
C MET A 1 29.21 24.13 11.20
N GLU A 2 29.01 24.53 9.94
CA GLU A 2 27.67 24.65 9.38
C GLU A 2 27.02 23.27 9.42
N LYS A 3 25.95 23.12 10.19
CA LYS A 3 25.04 21.98 10.06
C LYS A 3 24.55 22.04 8.62
N LYS A 4 25.12 21.19 7.77
CA LYS A 4 24.66 20.96 6.39
C LYS A 4 23.16 20.71 6.50
N LYS A 5 22.33 21.71 6.15
CA LYS A 5 20.88 21.58 6.11
C LYS A 5 20.64 20.33 5.29
N LEU A 6 20.01 19.32 5.90
CA LEU A 6 19.58 18.16 5.14
C LEU A 6 18.70 18.72 4.03
N ASP A 7 19.14 18.51 2.80
CA ASP A 7 18.43 18.86 1.56
C ASP A 7 16.97 18.41 1.73
N ASP A 8 16.00 19.26 1.41
CA ASP A 8 14.59 19.00 1.77
C ASP A 8 14.08 17.73 1.07
N LEU A 9 14.59 17.40 -0.13
CA LEU A 9 14.46 16.09 -0.76
C LEU A 9 14.90 14.91 0.13
N THR A 10 16.02 15.06 0.82
CA THR A 10 16.57 13.99 1.68
C THR A 10 15.67 13.78 2.91
N LYS A 11 15.07 14.85 3.45
CA LYS A 11 14.09 14.71 4.54
C LYS A 11 12.81 14.05 4.04
N ALA A 12 12.28 14.48 2.90
CA ALA A 12 11.08 13.92 2.30
C ALA A 12 11.24 12.42 2.00
N LYS A 13 12.37 12.01 1.42
CA LYS A 13 12.73 10.60 1.20
C LYS A 13 12.79 9.81 2.51
N LEU A 14 13.38 10.39 3.56
CA LEU A 14 13.52 9.72 4.85
C LEU A 14 12.16 9.51 5.53
N ILE A 15 11.29 10.52 5.51
CA ILE A 15 9.95 10.43 6.07
C ILE A 15 9.15 9.37 5.31
N TYR A 16 9.09 9.46 3.99
CA TYR A 16 8.34 8.52 3.16
C TYR A 16 8.85 7.07 3.33
N SER A 17 10.16 6.85 3.28
CA SER A 17 10.75 5.51 3.47
C SER A 17 10.52 4.99 4.89
N GLY A 18 10.56 5.88 5.90
CA GLY A 18 10.27 5.54 7.28
C GLY A 18 8.82 5.09 7.50
N GLU A 19 7.86 5.76 6.87
CA GLU A 19 6.45 5.37 6.89
C GLU A 19 6.24 3.99 6.26
N LEU A 20 6.85 3.75 5.08
CA LEU A 20 6.79 2.44 4.42
C LEU A 20 7.38 1.32 5.29
N LEU A 21 8.53 1.56 5.94
CA LEU A 21 9.13 0.59 6.85
C LEU A 21 8.23 0.29 8.05
N LEU A 22 7.60 1.32 8.63
CA LEU A 22 6.68 1.15 9.74
C LEU A 22 5.48 0.28 9.33
N PHE A 23 4.85 0.57 8.19
CA PHE A 23 3.75 -0.23 7.69
C PHE A 23 4.20 -1.67 7.37
N ALA A 24 5.39 -1.85 6.80
CA ALA A 24 5.93 -3.17 6.53
C ALA A 24 6.05 -4.02 7.81
N LEU A 25 6.55 -3.43 8.90
CA LEU A 25 6.67 -4.12 10.19
C LEU A 25 5.31 -4.45 10.81
N VAL A 26 4.37 -3.49 10.79
CA VAL A 26 3.03 -3.70 11.32
C VAL A 26 2.32 -4.83 10.57
N PHE A 27 2.39 -4.83 9.24
CA PHE A 27 1.79 -5.89 8.42
C PHE A 27 2.50 -7.23 8.57
N ALA A 28 3.83 -7.26 8.76
CA ALA A 28 4.54 -8.50 9.07
C ALA A 28 4.03 -9.14 10.35
N VAL A 29 3.98 -8.36 11.43
CA VAL A 29 3.54 -8.84 12.75
C VAL A 29 2.08 -9.32 12.69
N LEU A 30 1.17 -8.50 12.16
CA LEU A 30 -0.23 -8.90 12.02
C LEU A 30 -0.39 -10.13 11.13
N GLY A 31 0.34 -10.20 10.02
CA GLY A 31 0.31 -11.34 9.11
C GLY A 31 0.71 -12.64 9.81
N ILE A 32 1.82 -12.64 10.54
CA ILE A 32 2.27 -13.80 11.33
C ILE A 32 1.23 -14.19 12.37
N LEU A 33 0.65 -13.23 13.11
CA LEU A 33 -0.33 -13.51 14.15
C LEU A 33 -1.63 -14.14 13.59
N PHE A 34 -2.08 -13.72 12.40
CA PHE A 34 -3.21 -14.35 11.72
C PHE A 34 -2.87 -15.76 11.23
N LEU A 35 -1.68 -15.97 10.65
CA LEU A 35 -1.26 -17.30 10.17
C LEU A 35 -1.10 -18.32 11.32
N LEU A 36 -0.63 -17.87 12.48
CA LEU A 36 -0.53 -18.70 13.69
C LEU A 36 -1.88 -18.93 14.38
N GLY A 37 -2.96 -18.29 13.91
CA GLY A 37 -4.29 -18.39 14.53
C GLY A 37 -4.39 -17.74 15.90
N VAL A 38 -3.42 -16.90 16.28
CA VAL A 38 -3.42 -16.18 17.57
C VAL A 38 -4.53 -15.12 17.58
N ILE A 39 -4.81 -14.54 16.42
CA ILE A 39 -5.91 -13.58 16.22
C ILE A 39 -6.99 -14.25 15.38
N SER A 40 -8.18 -14.39 15.95
CA SER A 40 -9.39 -14.72 15.20
C SER A 40 -10.22 -13.46 14.94
N PRO A 41 -10.49 -13.09 13.69
CA PRO A 41 -11.33 -11.93 13.39
C PRO A 41 -12.79 -12.25 13.76
N SER A 42 -13.46 -11.31 14.43
CA SER A 42 -14.91 -11.39 14.64
C SER A 42 -15.67 -11.27 13.32
N ASP A 43 -16.89 -11.78 13.24
CA ASP A 43 -17.65 -11.86 11.98
C ASP A 43 -17.87 -10.50 11.31
N TRP A 44 -18.10 -9.44 12.08
CA TRP A 44 -18.20 -8.08 11.53
C TRP A 44 -16.88 -7.60 10.89
N LYS A 45 -15.73 -8.03 11.42
CA LYS A 45 -14.41 -7.71 10.83
C LYS A 45 -14.20 -8.50 9.56
N LYS A 46 -14.60 -9.78 9.53
CA LYS A 46 -14.58 -10.59 8.30
C LYS A 46 -15.42 -9.93 7.21
N TRP A 47 -16.62 -9.49 7.54
CA TRP A 47 -17.50 -8.75 6.63
C TRP A 47 -16.85 -7.46 6.12
N LEU A 48 -16.25 -6.65 7.01
CA LEU A 48 -15.57 -5.42 6.63
C LEU A 48 -14.38 -5.70 5.69
N VAL A 49 -13.60 -6.74 5.95
CA VAL A 49 -12.50 -7.17 5.08
C VAL A 49 -13.01 -7.64 3.71
N LEU A 50 -14.13 -8.36 3.65
CA LEU A 50 -14.73 -8.79 2.39
C LEU A 50 -15.24 -7.60 1.56
N VAL A 51 -15.98 -6.67 2.18
CA VAL A 51 -16.50 -5.47 1.49
C VAL A 51 -15.36 -4.54 1.10
N GLY A 52 -14.54 -4.15 2.08
CA GLY A 52 -13.42 -3.22 1.89
C GLY A 52 -12.36 -3.79 0.97
N GLY A 53 -12.05 -5.08 1.09
CA GLY A 53 -11.12 -5.77 0.21
C GLY A 53 -11.62 -5.84 -1.23
N SER A 54 -12.92 -6.06 -1.47
CA SER A 54 -13.49 -6.07 -2.82
C SER A 54 -13.42 -4.70 -3.46
N LEU A 55 -13.87 -3.66 -2.74
CA LEU A 55 -13.83 -2.28 -3.24
C LEU A 55 -12.39 -1.82 -3.47
N GLY A 56 -11.48 -2.11 -2.54
CA GLY A 56 -10.06 -1.79 -2.65
C GLY A 56 -9.39 -2.49 -3.83
N SER A 57 -9.73 -3.76 -4.07
CA SER A 57 -9.20 -4.53 -5.21
C SER A 57 -9.67 -3.97 -6.54
N ILE A 58 -10.97 -3.69 -6.68
CA ILE A 58 -11.52 -3.05 -7.88
C ILE A 58 -10.86 -1.69 -8.10
N TRP A 59 -10.72 -0.89 -7.04
CA TRP A 59 -10.08 0.41 -7.11
C TRP A 59 -8.62 0.30 -7.59
N CYS A 60 -7.85 -0.69 -7.14
CA CYS A 60 -6.48 -0.90 -7.63
C CYS A 60 -6.43 -1.10 -9.15
N PHE A 61 -7.35 -1.90 -9.71
CA PHE A 61 -7.42 -2.11 -11.16
C PHE A 61 -7.86 -0.85 -11.92
N VAL A 62 -8.87 -0.13 -11.40
CA VAL A 62 -9.33 1.13 -11.99
C VAL A 62 -8.23 2.17 -11.98
N ASP A 63 -7.53 2.31 -10.85
CA ASP A 63 -6.43 3.26 -10.68
C ASP A 63 -5.26 2.95 -11.63
N PHE A 64 -4.89 1.67 -11.74
CA PHE A 64 -3.87 1.22 -12.67
C PHE A 64 -4.25 1.50 -14.14
N ALA A 65 -5.47 1.14 -14.55
CA ALA A 65 -5.97 1.41 -15.90
C ALA A 65 -5.98 2.92 -16.20
N TRP A 66 -6.36 3.74 -15.22
CA TRP A 66 -6.34 5.20 -15.36
C TRP A 66 -4.90 5.72 -15.54
N ILE A 67 -3.95 5.24 -14.74
CA ILE A 67 -2.54 5.66 -14.88
C ILE A 67 -1.99 5.30 -16.26
N LEU A 68 -2.37 4.16 -16.83
CA LEU A 68 -2.01 3.79 -18.20
C LEU A 68 -2.66 4.72 -19.24
N ALA A 69 -3.91 5.12 -19.03
CA ALA A 69 -4.65 5.98 -19.96
C ALA A 69 -4.27 7.46 -19.89
N SER A 70 -3.74 7.94 -18.75
CA SER A 70 -3.50 9.36 -18.51
C SER A 70 -2.01 9.68 -18.30
N PRO A 71 -1.34 10.36 -19.25
CA PRO A 71 0.07 10.72 -19.10
C PRO A 71 0.30 11.69 -17.92
N LYS A 72 -0.68 12.55 -17.62
CA LYS A 72 -0.63 13.47 -16.47
C LYS A 72 -0.58 12.72 -15.13
N ARG A 73 -1.29 11.59 -15.04
CA ARG A 73 -1.35 10.80 -13.80
C ARG A 73 -0.13 9.90 -13.65
N LYS A 74 0.38 9.37 -14.77
CA LYS A 74 1.65 8.65 -14.84
C LYS A 74 2.85 9.49 -14.38
N ALA A 75 2.86 10.79 -14.67
CA ALA A 75 3.93 11.69 -14.22
C ALA A 75 4.01 11.85 -12.69
N LYS A 76 2.93 11.58 -11.96
CA LYS A 76 2.85 11.78 -10.50
C LYS A 76 2.92 10.50 -9.68
N ASN A 77 2.74 9.34 -10.33
CA ASN A 77 2.62 8.06 -9.67
C ASN A 77 3.76 7.13 -10.10
N SER A 78 4.28 6.35 -9.16
CA SER A 78 5.18 5.25 -9.49
C SER A 78 4.37 4.09 -10.08
N LEU A 79 4.70 3.69 -11.30
CA LEU A 79 4.07 2.53 -11.93
C LEU A 79 4.41 1.22 -11.21
N ILE A 80 5.61 1.16 -10.61
CA ILE A 80 6.09 -0.04 -9.92
C ILE A 80 5.20 -0.37 -8.74
N ASP A 81 4.88 0.62 -7.91
CA ASP A 81 4.03 0.47 -6.72
C ASP A 81 2.66 -0.09 -7.12
N LYS A 82 2.08 0.45 -8.20
CA LYS A 82 0.79 -0.01 -8.70
C LYS A 82 0.85 -1.44 -9.20
N ILE A 83 1.89 -1.80 -9.95
CA ILE A 83 2.09 -3.16 -10.46
C ILE A 83 2.27 -4.15 -9.30
N LEU A 84 3.01 -3.77 -8.27
CA LEU A 84 3.22 -4.60 -7.09
C LEU A 84 1.93 -4.83 -6.29
N LEU A 85 0.94 -3.95 -6.37
CA LEU A 85 -0.34 -4.15 -5.70
C LEU A 85 -1.35 -4.99 -6.52
N LEU A 86 -1.13 -5.17 -7.83
CA LEU A 86 -2.06 -5.92 -8.69
C LEU A 86 -2.21 -7.40 -8.31
N PRO A 87 -1.15 -8.17 -7.98
CA PRO A 87 -1.30 -9.56 -7.56
C PRO A 87 -2.17 -9.69 -6.30
N SER A 88 -1.94 -8.84 -5.30
CA SER A 88 -2.79 -8.82 -4.10
C SER A 88 -4.23 -8.45 -4.41
N ALA A 89 -4.48 -7.49 -5.30
CA ALA A 89 -5.83 -7.13 -5.70
C ALA A 89 -6.54 -8.28 -6.44
N ALA A 90 -5.84 -8.99 -7.34
CA ALA A 90 -6.38 -10.14 -8.05
C ALA A 90 -6.76 -11.28 -7.11
N VAL A 91 -5.84 -11.66 -6.22
CA VAL A 91 -6.06 -12.72 -5.22
C VAL A 91 -7.18 -12.33 -4.26
N SER A 92 -7.19 -11.09 -3.79
CA SER A 92 -8.22 -10.58 -2.88
C SER A 92 -9.59 -10.60 -3.53
N LEU A 93 -9.71 -10.13 -4.78
CA LEU A 93 -10.98 -10.11 -5.49
C LEU A 93 -11.50 -11.54 -5.72
N GLY A 94 -10.64 -12.46 -6.16
CA GLY A 94 -11.01 -13.87 -6.36
C GLY A 94 -11.47 -14.54 -5.06
N PHE A 95 -10.72 -14.34 -3.97
CA PHE A 95 -11.08 -14.87 -2.66
C PHE A 95 -12.39 -14.28 -2.14
N ASN A 96 -12.57 -12.96 -2.24
CA ASN A 96 -13.78 -12.31 -1.79
C ASN A 96 -15.00 -12.77 -2.58
N VAL A 97 -14.90 -12.90 -3.91
CA VAL A 97 -15.98 -13.44 -4.75
C VAL A 97 -16.33 -14.87 -4.32
N PHE A 98 -15.34 -15.72 -4.05
CA PHE A 98 -15.59 -17.07 -3.52
C PHE A 98 -16.37 -17.02 -2.19
N PHE A 99 -15.98 -16.16 -1.25
CA PHE A 99 -16.66 -16.00 0.04
C PHE A 99 -18.06 -15.40 -0.07
N TRP A 100 -18.29 -14.49 -1.03
CA TRP A 100 -19.61 -13.94 -1.34
C TRP A 100 -20.56 -15.01 -1.90
N ILE A 101 -20.11 -15.80 -2.88
CA ILE A 101 -20.93 -16.87 -3.48
C ILE A 101 -21.32 -17.90 -2.43
N LYS A 102 -20.39 -18.25 -1.54
CA LYS A 102 -20.60 -19.25 -0.51
C LYS A 102 -21.26 -18.69 0.76
N MET A 103 -21.60 -17.40 0.80
CA MET A 103 -22.21 -16.72 1.97
C MET A 103 -21.46 -17.02 3.28
N ILE A 104 -20.12 -17.07 3.21
CA ILE A 104 -19.25 -17.58 4.26
C ILE A 104 -19.09 -16.69 5.51
N PRO A 105 -19.35 -15.36 5.57
CA PRO A 105 -19.05 -14.62 6.80
C PRO A 105 -19.79 -15.12 8.06
N PHE A 106 -20.70 -16.09 7.93
CA PHE A 106 -21.45 -16.74 9.00
C PHE A 106 -21.13 -18.24 9.21
N HIS A 107 -20.16 -18.82 8.48
CA HIS A 107 -19.78 -20.23 8.60
C HIS A 107 -18.38 -20.39 9.21
N SER A 108 -18.34 -20.90 10.46
CA SER A 108 -17.11 -21.13 11.24
C SER A 108 -16.09 -22.06 10.58
N ASP A 109 -16.54 -22.93 9.68
CA ASP A 109 -15.69 -23.94 9.02
C ASP A 109 -14.60 -23.33 8.13
N TYR A 110 -14.74 -22.05 7.78
CA TYR A 110 -13.79 -21.33 6.92
C TYR A 110 -12.91 -20.34 7.68
N ASP A 111 -12.98 -20.30 9.01
CA ASP A 111 -12.23 -19.33 9.81
C ASP A 111 -10.72 -19.48 9.65
N SER A 112 -10.24 -20.73 9.59
CA SER A 112 -8.82 -21.03 9.35
C SER A 112 -8.38 -20.59 7.95
N LEU A 113 -9.23 -20.80 6.94
CA LEU A 113 -8.95 -20.37 5.57
C LEU A 113 -8.93 -18.84 5.46
N PHE A 114 -9.87 -18.17 6.12
CA PHE A 114 -9.95 -16.71 6.15
C PHE A 114 -8.73 -16.10 6.86
N ALA A 115 -8.34 -16.65 8.00
CA ALA A 115 -7.13 -16.22 8.72
C ALA A 115 -5.86 -16.45 7.88
N ALA A 116 -5.76 -17.60 7.21
CA ALA A 116 -4.63 -17.90 6.31
C ALA A 116 -4.54 -16.91 5.14
N PHE A 117 -5.68 -16.58 4.52
CA PHE A 117 -5.76 -15.60 3.44
C PHE A 117 -5.35 -14.19 3.92
N LEU A 118 -5.97 -13.71 5.00
CA LEU A 118 -5.70 -12.38 5.53
C LEU A 118 -4.23 -12.26 5.97
N GLY A 119 -3.71 -13.28 6.65
CA GLY A 119 -2.31 -13.35 7.04
C GLY A 119 -1.37 -13.30 5.84
N SER A 120 -1.66 -14.06 4.79
CA SER A 120 -0.86 -14.10 3.56
C SER A 120 -0.84 -12.76 2.82
N ILE A 121 -1.99 -12.07 2.74
CA ILE A 121 -2.06 -10.73 2.14
C ILE A 121 -1.25 -9.70 2.93
N LEU A 122 -1.35 -9.72 4.26
CA LEU A 122 -0.59 -8.81 5.10
C LEU A 122 0.92 -9.04 4.96
N LEU A 123 1.36 -10.30 4.91
CA LEU A 123 2.76 -10.61 4.62
C LEU A 123 3.18 -10.13 3.23
N TYR A 124 2.31 -10.27 2.22
CA TYR A 124 2.59 -9.73 0.90
C TYR A 124 2.75 -8.21 0.91
N PHE A 125 1.83 -7.47 1.54
CA PHE A 125 1.97 -6.02 1.68
C PHE A 125 3.22 -5.62 2.46
N SER A 126 3.60 -6.40 3.47
CA SER A 126 4.86 -6.18 4.18
C SER A 126 6.06 -6.25 3.24
N LEU A 127 6.12 -7.27 2.38
CA LEU A 127 7.19 -7.43 1.40
C LEU A 127 7.19 -6.31 0.36
N VAL A 128 6.01 -5.89 -0.12
CA VAL A 128 5.87 -4.78 -1.06
C VAL A 128 6.37 -3.48 -0.44
N TYR A 129 5.94 -3.14 0.77
CA TYR A 129 6.38 -1.90 1.44
C TYR A 129 7.86 -1.92 1.83
N LEU A 130 8.38 -3.08 2.22
CA LEU A 130 9.82 -3.22 2.45
C LEU A 130 10.62 -3.00 1.16
N PHE A 131 10.13 -3.55 0.04
CA PHE A 131 10.73 -3.31 -1.27
C PHE A 131 10.65 -1.83 -1.67
N GLU A 132 9.48 -1.21 -1.58
CA GLU A 132 9.24 0.20 -1.90
C GLU A 132 10.11 1.12 -1.05
N CYS A 133 10.30 0.82 0.24
CA CYS A 133 11.19 1.55 1.13
C CYS A 133 12.63 1.60 0.59
N PHE A 134 13.17 0.44 0.18
CA PHE A 134 14.52 0.39 -0.40
C PHE A 134 14.60 0.99 -1.80
N TYR A 135 13.55 0.79 -2.61
CA TYR A 135 13.49 1.28 -3.97
C TYR A 135 13.43 2.80 -4.01
N HIS A 136 12.52 3.43 -3.24
CA HIS A 136 12.30 4.87 -3.26
C HIS A 136 13.37 5.69 -2.56
N TRP A 137 14.17 5.06 -1.70
CA TRP A 137 15.40 5.67 -1.22
C TRP A 137 16.35 6.04 -2.38
N LYS A 138 16.44 5.17 -3.40
CA LYS A 138 17.24 5.40 -4.61
C LYS A 138 16.47 6.08 -5.75
N HIS A 139 15.18 5.78 -5.88
CA HIS A 139 14.31 6.25 -6.95
C HIS A 139 13.09 6.97 -6.36
N PRO A 140 13.23 8.23 -5.92
CA PRO A 140 12.13 8.97 -5.29
C PRO A 140 10.89 9.00 -6.17
N VAL A 141 9.72 8.94 -5.53
CA VAL A 141 8.43 8.98 -6.21
C VAL A 141 8.32 10.29 -7.01
N PRO A 142 7.86 10.25 -8.28
CA PRO A 142 7.74 11.44 -9.11
C PRO A 142 6.95 12.59 -8.48
N GLY A 143 5.93 12.29 -7.68
CA GLY A 143 5.15 13.29 -6.93
C GLY A 143 5.98 14.08 -5.91
N LEU A 144 6.92 13.44 -5.22
CA LEU A 144 7.80 14.12 -4.23
C LEU A 144 8.72 15.14 -4.91
N LEU A 145 9.14 14.87 -6.15
CA LEU A 145 9.98 15.78 -6.94
C LEU A 145 9.20 17.00 -7.47
N GLU A 146 7.90 16.86 -7.73
CA GLU A 146 7.04 17.99 -8.12
C GLU A 146 6.72 18.93 -6.94
N GLU A 147 6.58 18.39 -5.73
CA GLU A 147 6.32 19.18 -4.52
C GLU A 147 7.52 20.02 -4.12
N GLU A 148 8.72 19.46 -4.13
CA GLU A 148 9.96 20.20 -3.85
C GLU A 148 10.16 21.38 -4.82
N LYS A 149 9.99 21.15 -6.14
CA LYS A 149 10.12 22.23 -7.13
C LYS A 149 9.16 23.38 -6.88
N LYS A 150 7.93 23.07 -6.45
CA LYS A 150 6.95 24.10 -6.10
C LYS A 150 7.32 24.85 -4.83
N GLU A 151 7.88 24.16 -3.83
CA GLU A 151 8.35 24.80 -2.59
C GLU A 151 9.58 25.70 -2.85
N GLU A 152 10.50 25.29 -3.73
CA GLU A 152 11.62 26.12 -4.19
C GLU A 152 11.14 27.36 -4.96
N GLU A 153 10.20 27.21 -5.90
CA GLU A 153 9.62 28.31 -6.66
C GLU A 153 8.82 29.29 -5.77
N ALA A 154 8.11 28.78 -4.76
CA ALA A 154 7.34 29.61 -3.82
C ALA A 154 8.22 30.33 -2.78
N SER A 155 9.39 29.77 -2.45
CA SER A 155 10.31 30.33 -1.45
C SER A 155 11.37 31.27 -2.05
N SER A 156 11.42 31.39 -3.38
CA SER A 156 12.16 32.43 -4.10
C SER A 156 11.20 33.60 -4.43
N PRO A 157 10.94 34.54 -3.50
CA PRO A 157 10.13 35.71 -3.83
C PRO A 157 10.78 36.48 -4.97
N GLU A 158 9.97 36.82 -5.97
CA GLU A 158 10.33 37.74 -7.05
C GLU A 158 11.12 38.93 -6.48
N GLN A 159 12.40 38.99 -6.83
CA GLN A 159 13.14 40.24 -6.93
C GLN A 159 12.47 41.07 -8.03
N LYS A 160 11.52 41.91 -7.64
CA LYS A 160 11.03 43.04 -8.45
C LYS A 160 11.30 44.34 -7.71
#